data_AF-F2TBX9-F1
#
_entry.id   AF-F2TBX9-F1
#
_cell.length_a   1.000
_cell.length_b   1.000
_cell.length_c   1.000
_cell.angle_alpha   90.00
_cell.angle_beta   90.00
_cell.angle_gamma   90.00
#
_symmetry.space_group_name_H-M   'P 1'
#
loop_
_entity.id
_entity.type
_entity.pdbx_description
1 polymer ?
#
loop_
_entity_poly.entity_id
_entity_poly.type
_entity_poly.pdbx_seq_one_letter_code
_entity_poly.pdbx_strand_id
1 'polypeptide(L)'
;MADRQPLASTIAIIGTCDSKLDELLFLRDRILERNQCKTLLIDVGRNPCQHESIDVKNTDLINATTPSSQGGRGTDILPLSRTEYIKYMIKCASSYIQGLYSRGTIHGAVSIGGSCGTSLASGAMRNALPVGFPKLIVSTMASGDVKPFIEETDITMMYSVVDIAGTNSILNHILANAAGAIDGMVTSHRAYIDKPVAASTKRIGVTMFGVTTPCVDLIRLHLESKYSYEVYVFHATGAGGRAMERLIREGKIDAVVDATTTEIADELFGGILSAGRDRLRAAAEAGIPQVVSVGACDVINFGPRNTVPEKFATRKLHEHNPTVTLARTSETECAQIGEFIATQLRNHVVNPKLVEVILPTGGLSLLSTPHGPFDDPSADKALLDALESGLESSGIKVLKNERDINNGEFAVLLAESLVSLIRAQS
;
A
#
# COMPACT_ATOMS: atom_id res chain seq x y z
N MET A 1 5.15 9.57 -42.64
CA MET A 1 5.20 9.16 -41.23
C MET A 1 6.58 9.50 -40.73
N ALA A 2 6.71 10.54 -39.91
CA ALA A 2 8.01 10.92 -39.36
C ALA A 2 8.45 9.83 -38.37
N ASP A 3 9.60 9.24 -38.66
CA ASP A 3 10.30 8.27 -37.85
C ASP A 3 10.68 8.92 -36.52
N ARG A 4 9.77 8.87 -35.52
CA ARG A 4 10.10 9.25 -34.15
C ARG A 4 11.03 8.17 -33.64
N GLN A 5 12.34 8.41 -33.68
CA GLN A 5 13.27 7.69 -32.80
C GLN A 5 12.63 7.67 -31.40
N PRO A 6 12.43 6.49 -30.79
CA PRO A 6 11.90 6.43 -29.44
C PRO A 6 12.85 7.23 -28.55
N LEU A 7 12.32 8.26 -27.88
CA LEU A 7 13.06 9.02 -26.88
C LEU A 7 13.64 8.01 -25.88
N ALA A 8 14.97 7.98 -25.76
CA ALA A 8 15.65 7.06 -24.86
C ALA A 8 15.08 7.20 -23.44
N SER A 9 14.59 6.10 -22.88
CA SER A 9 14.05 6.04 -21.51
C SER A 9 15.14 6.41 -20.51
N THR A 10 14.79 7.13 -19.45
CA THR A 10 15.74 7.53 -18.40
C THR A 10 15.53 6.73 -17.12
N ILE A 11 16.60 6.17 -16.57
CA ILE A 11 16.62 5.47 -15.28
C ILE A 11 17.24 6.37 -14.22
N ALA A 12 16.50 6.65 -13.15
CA ALA A 12 17.04 7.35 -11.99
C ALA A 12 17.88 6.37 -11.16
N ILE A 13 19.15 6.70 -10.93
CA ILE A 13 20.03 5.98 -10.01
C ILE A 13 20.06 6.79 -8.71
N ILE A 14 19.51 6.24 -7.64
CA ILE A 14 19.41 6.91 -6.34
C ILE A 14 20.44 6.26 -5.42
N GLY A 15 21.34 7.04 -4.82
CA GLY A 15 22.37 6.45 -3.96
C GLY A 15 23.17 7.46 -3.16
N THR A 16 23.82 6.96 -2.10
CA THR A 16 24.68 7.76 -1.22
C THR A 16 26.08 7.88 -1.82
N CYS A 17 26.32 8.94 -2.61
CA CYS A 17 27.58 9.10 -3.35
C CYS A 17 28.79 9.36 -2.44
N ASP A 18 28.57 9.82 -1.22
CA ASP A 18 29.64 9.98 -0.22
C ASP A 18 30.32 8.68 0.22
N SER A 19 29.68 7.54 -0.03
CA SER A 19 30.14 6.23 0.47
C SER A 19 30.10 5.12 -0.57
N LYS A 20 29.39 5.30 -1.70
CA LYS A 20 29.17 4.27 -2.71
C LYS A 20 29.30 4.78 -4.14
N LEU A 21 30.06 5.86 -4.36
CA LEU A 21 30.16 6.47 -5.68
C LEU A 21 30.68 5.47 -6.72
N ASP A 22 31.75 4.74 -6.42
CA ASP A 22 32.38 3.82 -7.38
C ASP A 22 31.41 2.70 -7.82
N GLU A 23 30.65 2.13 -6.89
CA GLU A 23 29.67 1.09 -7.18
C GLU A 23 28.44 1.63 -7.92
N LEU A 24 28.02 2.87 -7.62
CA LEU A 24 26.95 3.57 -8.34
C LEU A 24 27.37 3.88 -9.79
N LEU A 25 28.61 4.33 -9.98
CA LEU A 25 29.20 4.57 -11.30
C LEU A 25 29.34 3.25 -12.08
N PHE A 26 29.77 2.17 -11.43
CA PHE A 26 29.81 0.85 -12.08
C PHE A 26 28.41 0.43 -12.57
N LEU A 27 27.39 0.53 -11.72
CA LEU A 27 26.01 0.23 -12.12
C LEU A 27 25.54 1.11 -13.28
N ARG A 28 25.80 2.42 -13.20
CA ARG A 28 25.49 3.39 -14.25
C ARG A 28 26.12 2.98 -15.58
N ASP A 29 27.41 2.66 -15.59
CA ASP A 29 28.13 2.33 -16.80
C ASP A 29 27.60 1.02 -17.41
N ARG A 30 27.27 0.02 -16.58
CA ARG A 30 26.58 -1.21 -17.04
C ARG A 30 25.21 -0.93 -17.66
N ILE A 31 24.47 0.07 -17.18
CA ILE A 31 23.19 0.47 -17.80
C ILE A 31 23.44 1.16 -19.14
N LEU A 32 24.39 2.10 -19.21
CA LEU A 32 24.68 2.87 -20.41
C LEU A 32 25.25 2.01 -21.54
N GLU A 33 26.08 1.02 -21.24
CA GLU A 33 26.64 0.07 -22.23
C GLU A 33 25.57 -0.69 -23.03
N ARG A 34 24.35 -0.79 -22.50
CA ARG A 34 23.23 -1.47 -23.17
C ARG A 34 22.61 -0.62 -24.27
N ASN A 35 22.91 0.67 -24.35
CA ASN A 35 22.46 1.62 -25.37
C ASN A 35 20.93 1.71 -25.55
N GLN A 36 20.15 1.39 -24.51
CA GLN A 36 18.68 1.48 -24.51
C GLN A 36 18.15 2.62 -23.63
N CYS A 37 18.79 2.84 -22.48
CA CYS A 37 18.38 3.82 -21.50
C CYS A 37 19.47 4.86 -21.22
N LYS A 38 19.05 6.09 -20.92
CA LYS A 38 19.86 7.12 -20.25
C LYS A 38 19.80 6.92 -18.74
N THR A 39 20.73 7.53 -18.02
CA THR A 39 20.77 7.51 -16.55
C THR A 39 20.70 8.93 -15.99
N LEU A 40 20.13 9.06 -14.79
CA LEU A 40 20.17 10.27 -13.97
C LEU A 40 20.62 9.90 -12.55
N LEU A 41 21.85 10.26 -12.17
CA LEU A 41 22.40 9.96 -10.84
C LEU A 41 22.01 11.03 -9.83
N ILE A 42 21.27 10.60 -8.81
CA ILE A 42 20.74 11.44 -7.73
C ILE A 42 21.45 11.08 -6.43
N ASP A 43 22.27 12.01 -5.94
CA ASP A 43 22.97 11.86 -4.66
C ASP A 43 22.04 12.14 -3.47
N VAL A 44 21.93 11.15 -2.60
CA VAL A 44 21.20 11.21 -1.33
C VAL A 44 22.13 10.98 -0.12
N GLY A 45 23.44 11.08 -0.33
CA GLY A 45 24.48 10.97 0.70
C GLY A 45 24.47 12.16 1.65
N ARG A 46 24.98 11.95 2.87
CA ARG A 46 25.01 12.99 3.90
C ARG A 46 26.10 14.02 3.62
N ASN A 47 27.28 13.54 3.27
CA ASN A 47 28.39 14.42 2.96
C ASN A 47 28.32 14.82 1.48
N PRO A 48 28.50 16.10 1.13
CA PRO A 48 28.54 16.50 -0.27
C PRO A 48 29.64 15.75 -1.03
N CYS A 49 29.28 15.13 -2.16
CA CYS A 49 30.22 14.49 -3.07
C CYS A 49 30.36 15.33 -4.35
N GLN A 50 31.58 15.46 -4.88
CA GLN A 50 31.83 16.16 -6.15
C GLN A 50 32.34 15.18 -7.18
N HIS A 51 31.52 14.93 -8.21
CA HIS A 51 31.87 14.13 -9.37
C HIS A 51 31.03 14.59 -10.56
N GLU A 52 31.59 14.59 -11.76
CA GLU A 52 30.91 15.12 -12.96
C GLU A 52 29.66 14.32 -13.35
N SER A 53 29.65 13.01 -13.05
CA SER A 53 28.51 12.13 -13.30
C SER A 53 27.37 12.27 -12.29
N ILE A 54 27.51 13.07 -11.22
CA ILE A 54 26.39 13.33 -10.28
C ILE A 54 25.52 14.43 -10.90
N ASP A 55 24.35 14.03 -11.41
CA ASP A 55 23.42 14.93 -12.07
C ASP A 55 22.63 15.81 -11.08
N VAL A 56 22.35 15.28 -9.88
CA VAL A 56 21.61 15.98 -8.82
C VAL A 56 22.31 15.78 -7.49
N LYS A 57 22.75 16.87 -6.86
CA LYS A 57 23.46 16.81 -5.58
C LYS A 57 22.49 16.75 -4.42
N ASN A 58 22.94 16.18 -3.29
CA ASN A 58 22.16 16.14 -2.06
C ASN A 58 21.70 17.55 -1.61
N THR A 59 22.53 18.57 -1.81
CA THR A 59 22.21 19.98 -1.52
C THR A 59 21.06 20.52 -2.37
N ASP A 60 20.93 20.07 -3.62
CA ASP A 60 19.88 20.53 -4.52
C ASP A 60 18.52 19.99 -4.06
N LEU A 61 18.48 18.73 -3.60
CA LEU A 61 17.28 18.11 -3.03
C LEU A 61 16.80 18.84 -1.76
N ILE A 62 17.75 19.20 -0.88
CA ILE A 62 17.48 19.92 0.37
C ILE A 62 16.92 21.31 0.05
N ASN A 63 17.61 22.06 -0.82
CA ASN A 63 17.21 23.42 -1.20
C ASN A 63 15.84 23.45 -1.90
N ALA A 64 15.52 22.45 -2.71
CA ALA A 64 14.23 22.35 -3.40
C ALA A 64 13.04 22.09 -2.45
N THR A 65 13.30 21.56 -1.25
CA THR A 65 12.24 21.15 -0.30
C THR A 65 12.02 22.17 0.82
N THR A 66 12.97 23.09 1.03
CA THR A 66 12.83 24.19 1.98
C THR A 66 12.33 25.46 1.27
N PRO A 67 11.10 25.94 1.52
CA PRO A 67 10.68 27.24 1.03
C PRO A 67 11.62 28.32 1.58
N SER A 68 12.00 29.26 0.73
CA SER A 68 12.72 30.49 1.10
C SER A 68 11.80 31.43 1.91
N SER A 69 11.26 30.97 3.03
CA SER A 69 10.52 31.82 3.95
C SER A 69 11.51 32.78 4.62
N GLN A 70 11.53 34.02 4.12
CA GLN A 70 12.12 35.22 4.71
C GLN A 70 13.48 35.02 5.44
N GLY A 71 14.57 35.02 4.68
CA GLY A 71 15.92 35.32 5.22
C GLY A 71 16.63 34.24 6.04
N GLY A 72 16.09 33.03 6.20
CA GLY A 72 16.69 31.96 7.02
C GLY A 72 17.35 30.85 6.19
N ARG A 73 18.57 30.45 6.58
CA ARG A 73 19.35 29.31 6.06
C ARG A 73 18.47 28.05 5.95
N GLY A 74 18.69 27.22 4.91
CA GLY A 74 18.09 25.88 4.80
C GLY A 74 18.31 25.04 6.06
N THR A 75 17.54 23.96 6.23
CA THR A 75 17.66 23.08 7.42
C THR A 75 19.11 22.66 7.60
N ASP A 76 19.72 23.00 8.74
CA ASP A 76 21.06 22.53 9.06
C ASP A 76 21.00 21.02 9.30
N ILE A 77 21.57 20.26 8.35
CA ILE A 77 21.60 18.80 8.39
C ILE A 77 22.74 18.25 9.25
N LEU A 78 23.71 19.09 9.63
CA LEU A 78 24.86 18.69 10.44
C LEU A 78 24.49 18.13 11.83
N PRO A 79 23.57 18.73 12.61
CA PRO A 79 23.23 18.21 13.93
C PRO A 79 22.36 16.95 13.91
N LEU A 80 21.75 16.60 12.76
CA LEU A 80 20.84 15.47 12.69
C LEU A 80 21.57 14.15 12.97
N SER A 81 20.98 13.26 13.75
CA SER A 81 21.42 11.86 13.80
C SER A 81 21.30 11.19 12.43
N ARG A 82 21.92 10.01 12.26
CA ARG A 82 21.80 9.24 11.01
C ARG A 82 20.33 8.94 10.66
N THR A 83 19.53 8.55 11.64
CA THR A 83 18.11 8.21 11.46
C THR A 83 17.28 9.44 11.09
N GLU A 84 17.50 10.58 11.75
CA GLU A 84 16.81 11.83 11.43
C GLU A 84 17.17 12.32 10.03
N TYR A 85 18.45 12.22 9.66
CA TYR A 85 18.90 12.55 8.31
C TYR A 85 18.22 11.68 7.25
N ILE A 86 18.17 10.36 7.44
CA ILE A 86 17.50 9.45 6.50
C ILE A 86 16.02 9.84 6.33
N LYS A 87 15.29 10.08 7.43
CA LYS A 87 13.89 10.51 7.37
C LYS A 87 13.72 11.83 6.61
N TYR A 88 14.58 12.79 6.88
CA TYR A 88 14.55 14.10 6.22
C TYR A 88 14.88 14.00 4.73
N MET A 89 15.92 13.25 4.37
CA MET A 89 16.34 13.07 2.99
C MET A 89 15.34 12.24 2.18
N ILE A 90 14.66 11.25 2.80
CA ILE A 90 13.52 10.57 2.17
C ILE A 90 12.49 11.61 1.69
N LYS A 91 12.08 12.56 2.55
CA LYS A 91 11.12 13.60 2.17
C LYS A 91 11.62 14.44 0.98
N CYS A 92 12.88 14.88 1.03
CA CYS A 92 13.46 15.71 -0.01
C CYS A 92 13.57 14.98 -1.36
N ALA A 93 14.14 13.78 -1.35
CA ALA A 93 14.28 12.94 -2.53
C ALA A 93 12.91 12.55 -3.11
N SER A 94 11.93 12.22 -2.26
CA SER A 94 10.57 11.87 -2.70
C SER A 94 9.94 12.98 -3.52
N SER A 95 9.97 14.22 -3.01
CA SER A 95 9.40 15.40 -3.70
C SER A 95 10.04 15.61 -5.08
N TYR A 96 11.38 15.53 -5.14
CA TYR A 96 12.12 15.71 -6.37
C TYR A 96 11.82 14.60 -7.40
N ILE A 97 11.87 13.33 -6.98
CA ILE A 97 11.60 12.17 -7.83
C ILE A 97 10.15 12.19 -8.33
N GLN A 98 9.20 12.59 -7.49
CA GLN A 98 7.79 12.73 -7.89
C GLN A 98 7.63 13.79 -8.97
N GLY A 99 8.37 14.90 -8.89
CA GLY A 99 8.44 15.92 -9.93
C GLY A 99 8.99 15.37 -11.25
N LEU A 100 10.04 14.55 -11.21
CA LEU A 100 10.60 13.89 -12.40
C LEU A 100 9.60 12.91 -13.03
N TYR A 101 8.93 12.10 -12.20
CA TYR A 101 7.90 11.16 -12.65
C TYR A 101 6.73 11.88 -13.32
N SER A 102 6.20 12.92 -12.67
CA SER A 102 5.04 13.68 -13.17
C SER A 102 5.31 14.37 -14.52
N ARG A 103 6.57 14.75 -14.79
CA ARG A 103 7.00 15.32 -16.08
C ARG A 103 7.39 14.27 -17.12
N GLY A 104 7.29 12.97 -16.81
CA GLY A 104 7.74 11.89 -17.68
C GLY A 104 9.25 11.91 -17.94
N THR A 105 10.04 12.50 -17.04
CA THR A 105 11.50 12.61 -17.19
C THR A 105 12.21 11.30 -16.86
N ILE A 106 11.65 10.49 -15.97
CA ILE A 106 12.17 9.18 -15.57
C ILE A 106 11.16 8.07 -15.87
N HIS A 107 11.68 6.88 -16.12
CA HIS A 107 10.92 5.70 -16.58
C HIS A 107 11.22 4.45 -15.75
N GLY A 108 12.23 4.52 -14.88
CA GLY A 108 12.53 3.52 -13.85
C GLY A 108 13.44 4.12 -12.79
N ALA A 109 13.53 3.47 -11.63
CA ALA A 109 14.41 3.85 -10.54
C ALA A 109 15.19 2.63 -10.03
N VAL A 110 16.49 2.82 -9.81
CA VAL A 110 17.39 1.81 -9.26
C VAL A 110 18.24 2.38 -8.14
N SER A 111 18.56 1.55 -7.15
CA SER A 111 19.46 1.91 -6.05
C SER A 111 20.32 0.72 -5.66
N ILE A 112 21.45 1.02 -5.02
CA ILE A 112 22.29 0.04 -4.32
C ILE A 112 22.51 0.51 -2.88
N GLY A 113 22.54 -0.39 -1.90
CA GLY A 113 22.75 0.03 -0.52
C GLY A 113 22.87 -1.09 0.50
N GLY A 114 23.50 -0.75 1.63
CA GLY A 114 23.29 -1.49 2.88
C GLY A 114 21.99 -1.06 3.55
N SER A 115 21.73 -1.53 4.77
CA SER A 115 20.49 -1.22 5.53
C SER A 115 20.02 0.24 5.45
N CYS A 116 20.90 1.21 5.73
CA CYS A 116 20.55 2.64 5.69
C CYS A 116 20.26 3.17 4.28
N GLY A 117 21.07 2.78 3.28
CA GLY A 117 20.88 3.19 1.90
C GLY A 117 19.59 2.61 1.31
N THR A 118 19.33 1.33 1.60
CA THR A 118 18.07 0.66 1.23
C THR A 118 16.87 1.33 1.88
N SER A 119 16.94 1.67 3.18
CA SER A 119 15.86 2.38 3.87
C SER A 119 15.56 3.73 3.22
N LEU A 120 16.60 4.52 2.91
CA LEU A 120 16.45 5.82 2.27
C LEU A 120 15.85 5.68 0.86
N ALA A 121 16.49 4.89 0.00
CA ALA A 121 16.06 4.75 -1.39
C ALA A 121 14.67 4.14 -1.50
N SER A 122 14.36 3.11 -0.72
CA SER A 122 13.04 2.50 -0.71
C SER A 122 11.97 3.50 -0.25
N GLY A 123 12.20 4.26 0.83
CA GLY A 123 11.26 5.30 1.27
C GLY A 123 11.01 6.35 0.18
N ALA A 124 12.06 6.80 -0.50
CA ALA A 124 11.94 7.76 -1.60
C ALA A 124 11.15 7.19 -2.79
N MET A 125 11.46 5.95 -3.21
CA MET A 125 10.74 5.27 -4.29
C MET A 125 9.27 5.04 -3.94
N ARG A 126 8.97 4.55 -2.72
CA ARG A 126 7.60 4.32 -2.25
C ARG A 126 6.79 5.60 -2.24
N ASN A 127 7.34 6.72 -1.81
CA ASN A 127 6.55 7.96 -1.71
C ASN A 127 6.36 8.65 -3.06
N ALA A 128 7.31 8.49 -3.99
CA ALA A 128 7.33 9.26 -5.23
C ALA A 128 6.75 8.54 -6.45
N LEU A 129 6.80 7.20 -6.48
CA LEU A 129 6.55 6.41 -7.67
C LEU A 129 5.36 5.47 -7.45
N PRO A 130 4.43 5.36 -8.41
CA PRO A 130 3.24 4.53 -8.26
C PRO A 130 3.53 3.04 -8.43
N VAL A 131 2.55 2.22 -8.07
CA VAL A 131 2.55 0.78 -8.35
C VAL A 131 2.59 0.54 -9.86
N GLY A 132 3.41 -0.41 -10.29
CA GLY A 132 3.64 -0.77 -11.70
C GLY A 132 4.79 0.02 -12.36
N PHE A 133 5.31 1.07 -11.71
CA PHE A 133 6.51 1.77 -12.19
C PHE A 133 7.78 0.95 -11.89
N PRO A 134 8.74 0.79 -12.81
CA PRO A 134 9.96 0.01 -12.56
C PRO A 134 10.78 0.52 -11.37
N LYS A 135 10.93 -0.31 -10.33
CA LYS A 135 11.68 0.00 -9.10
C LYS A 135 12.54 -1.20 -8.68
N LEU A 136 13.86 -1.03 -8.58
CA LEU A 136 14.79 -2.09 -8.19
C LEU A 136 15.81 -1.61 -7.15
N ILE A 137 16.06 -2.40 -6.11
CA ILE A 137 17.11 -2.11 -5.14
C ILE A 137 18.01 -3.33 -4.96
N VAL A 138 19.32 -3.15 -5.20
CA VAL A 138 20.34 -4.11 -4.79
C VAL A 138 20.69 -3.85 -3.33
N SER A 139 20.37 -4.79 -2.44
CA SER A 139 20.43 -4.58 -0.99
C SER A 139 21.15 -5.70 -0.27
N THR A 140 21.98 -5.36 0.70
CA THR A 140 22.55 -6.34 1.65
C THR A 140 21.48 -6.93 2.59
N MET A 141 20.29 -6.33 2.66
CA MET A 141 19.18 -6.77 3.51
C MET A 141 18.15 -7.63 2.76
N ALA A 142 18.35 -7.92 1.47
CA ALA A 142 17.32 -8.62 0.66
C ALA A 142 17.10 -10.09 1.09
N SER A 143 18.10 -10.72 1.71
CA SER A 143 17.98 -12.07 2.29
C SER A 143 17.58 -12.01 3.78
N GLY A 144 16.52 -11.26 4.10
CA GLY A 144 16.02 -11.04 5.46
C GLY A 144 14.59 -10.53 5.47
N ASP A 145 14.18 -9.86 6.55
CA ASP A 145 12.89 -9.18 6.59
C ASP A 145 12.91 -7.92 5.71
N VAL A 146 12.24 -8.02 4.56
CA VAL A 146 12.15 -6.94 3.57
C VAL A 146 10.84 -6.16 3.65
N LYS A 147 9.91 -6.54 4.54
CA LYS A 147 8.59 -5.90 4.68
C LYS A 147 8.69 -4.38 4.86
N PRO A 148 9.62 -3.82 5.68
CA PRO A 148 9.74 -2.36 5.86
C PRO A 148 10.28 -1.61 4.63
N PHE A 149 10.89 -2.30 3.66
CA PHE A 149 11.41 -1.70 2.43
C PHE A 149 10.39 -1.74 1.29
N ILE A 150 9.54 -2.77 1.24
CA ILE A 150 8.56 -2.94 0.16
C ILE A 150 7.22 -2.29 0.54
N GLU A 151 6.78 -2.48 1.79
CA GLU A 151 5.45 -2.12 2.27
C GLU A 151 4.36 -2.58 1.27
N GLU A 152 3.39 -1.74 0.92
CA GLU A 152 2.34 -2.04 -0.06
C GLU A 152 2.69 -1.65 -1.50
N THR A 153 3.98 -1.66 -1.86
CA THR A 153 4.45 -1.38 -3.22
C THR A 153 5.04 -2.62 -3.91
N ASP A 154 5.52 -2.43 -5.14
CA ASP A 154 6.12 -3.43 -6.02
C ASP A 154 7.64 -3.22 -6.21
N ILE A 155 8.33 -2.71 -5.19
CA ILE A 155 9.80 -2.61 -5.21
C ILE A 155 10.42 -4.01 -5.31
N THR A 156 11.23 -4.22 -6.34
CA THR A 156 11.99 -5.46 -6.53
C THR A 156 13.31 -5.40 -5.75
N MET A 157 13.55 -6.41 -4.91
CA MET A 157 14.76 -6.52 -4.10
C MET A 157 15.72 -7.55 -4.71
N MET A 158 16.97 -7.15 -4.96
CA MET A 158 18.05 -8.05 -5.40
C MET A 158 19.09 -8.16 -4.29
N TYR A 159 19.47 -9.39 -3.90
CA TYR A 159 20.47 -9.57 -2.85
C TYR A 159 21.88 -9.30 -3.38
N SER A 160 22.64 -8.47 -2.67
CA SER A 160 24.03 -8.14 -3.05
C SER A 160 25.01 -9.28 -2.78
N VAL A 161 24.61 -10.31 -2.02
CA VAL A 161 25.41 -11.48 -1.57
C VAL A 161 26.57 -11.12 -0.64
N VAL A 162 27.39 -10.15 -1.04
CA VAL A 162 28.48 -9.55 -0.28
C VAL A 162 28.09 -8.13 0.12
N ASP A 163 28.83 -7.54 1.06
CA ASP A 163 28.67 -6.12 1.37
C ASP A 163 28.99 -5.24 0.15
N ILE A 164 28.35 -4.08 0.08
CA ILE A 164 28.55 -3.09 -1.00
C ILE A 164 29.63 -2.12 -0.53
N ALA A 165 30.87 -2.56 -0.71
CA ALA A 165 32.09 -1.87 -0.33
C ALA A 165 33.22 -2.17 -1.33
N GLY A 166 33.46 -1.24 -2.25
CA GLY A 166 34.40 -1.37 -3.35
C GLY A 166 33.94 -2.34 -4.42
N THR A 167 34.83 -2.63 -5.37
CA THR A 167 34.55 -3.54 -6.49
C THR A 167 35.14 -4.92 -6.25
N ASN A 168 34.35 -5.98 -6.41
CA ASN A 168 34.83 -7.35 -6.46
C ASN A 168 34.05 -8.13 -7.53
N SER A 169 34.58 -9.26 -7.99
CA SER A 169 33.98 -10.02 -9.11
C SER A 169 32.54 -10.46 -8.84
N ILE A 170 32.21 -10.81 -7.60
CA ILE A 170 30.85 -11.21 -7.21
C ILE A 170 29.90 -10.02 -7.26
N LEU A 171 30.25 -8.93 -6.58
CA LEU A 171 29.42 -7.72 -6.56
C LEU A 171 29.24 -7.14 -7.96
N ASN A 172 30.32 -7.05 -8.74
CA ASN A 172 30.26 -6.53 -10.12
C ASN A 172 29.32 -7.36 -11.01
N HIS A 173 29.32 -8.68 -10.84
CA HIS A 173 28.39 -9.56 -11.57
C HIS A 173 26.93 -9.29 -11.17
N ILE A 174 26.66 -9.11 -9.88
CA ILE A 174 25.33 -8.80 -9.36
C ILE A 174 24.85 -7.42 -9.83
N LEU A 175 25.72 -6.41 -9.80
CA LEU A 175 25.42 -5.07 -10.31
C LEU A 175 25.16 -5.07 -11.83
N ALA A 176 25.89 -5.89 -12.60
CA ALA A 176 25.62 -6.08 -14.02
C ALA A 176 24.25 -6.75 -14.28
N ASN A 177 23.87 -7.73 -13.46
CA ASN A 177 22.54 -8.34 -13.53
C ASN A 177 21.45 -7.33 -13.15
N ALA A 178 21.68 -6.49 -12.14
CA ALA A 178 20.76 -5.41 -11.76
C ALA A 178 20.55 -4.41 -12.90
N ALA A 179 21.62 -4.01 -13.61
CA ALA A 179 21.55 -3.16 -14.78
C ALA A 179 20.66 -3.77 -15.88
N GLY A 180 20.85 -5.05 -16.19
CA GLY A 180 20.00 -5.76 -17.16
C GLY A 180 18.55 -5.89 -16.71
N ALA A 181 18.31 -6.13 -15.42
CA ALA A 181 16.98 -6.26 -14.86
C ALA A 181 16.19 -4.94 -14.95
N ILE A 182 16.76 -3.82 -14.49
CA ILE A 182 16.05 -2.54 -14.52
C ILE A 182 15.80 -2.07 -15.95
N ASP A 183 16.75 -2.26 -16.87
CA ASP A 183 16.60 -1.97 -18.30
C ASP A 183 15.42 -2.77 -18.90
N GLY A 184 15.36 -4.08 -18.63
CA GLY A 184 14.26 -4.93 -19.09
C GLY A 184 12.90 -4.54 -18.51
N MET A 185 12.84 -4.16 -17.23
CA MET A 185 11.62 -3.66 -16.60
C MET A 185 11.13 -2.36 -17.26
N VAL A 186 12.04 -1.42 -17.54
CA VAL A 186 11.73 -0.14 -18.18
C VAL A 186 11.24 -0.33 -19.60
N THR A 187 11.93 -1.16 -20.39
CA THR A 187 11.52 -1.49 -21.75
C THR A 187 10.14 -2.16 -21.78
N SER A 188 9.89 -3.11 -20.88
CA SER A 188 8.58 -3.80 -20.77
C SER A 188 7.47 -2.86 -20.33
N HIS A 189 7.74 -2.02 -19.32
CA HIS A 189 6.78 -1.03 -18.83
C HIS A 189 6.38 -0.06 -19.94
N ARG A 190 7.34 0.46 -20.71
CA ARG A 190 7.06 1.39 -21.81
C ARG A 190 6.20 0.74 -22.89
N ALA A 191 6.57 -0.47 -23.31
CA ALA A 191 5.79 -1.23 -24.27
C ALA A 191 4.37 -1.55 -23.77
N TYR A 192 4.14 -1.64 -22.46
CA TYR A 192 2.82 -1.87 -21.87
C TYR A 192 1.95 -0.60 -21.88
N ILE A 193 2.49 0.53 -21.40
CA ILE A 193 1.72 1.78 -21.30
C ILE A 193 1.42 2.42 -22.66
N ASP A 194 2.19 2.09 -23.70
CA ASP A 194 1.94 2.54 -25.07
C ASP A 194 0.82 1.75 -25.77
N LYS A 195 0.30 0.67 -25.16
CA LYS A 195 -0.81 -0.09 -25.74
C LYS A 195 -2.11 0.72 -25.67
N PRO A 196 -2.99 0.63 -26.70
CA PRO A 196 -4.31 1.22 -26.64
C PRO A 196 -5.07 0.65 -25.43
N VAL A 197 -5.49 1.53 -24.52
CA VAL A 197 -6.34 1.15 -23.40
C VAL A 197 -7.70 0.76 -23.98
N ALA A 198 -8.18 -0.45 -23.69
CA ALA A 198 -9.54 -0.84 -24.01
C ALA A 198 -10.54 0.13 -23.34
N ALA A 199 -11.79 0.17 -23.80
CA ALA A 199 -12.82 1.01 -23.18
C ALA A 199 -12.79 0.85 -21.65
N SER A 200 -12.71 1.97 -20.93
CA SER A 200 -12.47 2.00 -19.48
C SER A 200 -13.57 1.24 -18.74
N THR A 201 -13.26 0.02 -18.31
CA THR A 201 -14.07 -0.68 -17.32
C THR A 201 -13.86 -0.02 -15.94
N LYS A 202 -14.88 -0.07 -15.08
CA LYS A 202 -14.74 0.41 -13.70
C LYS A 202 -13.92 -0.60 -12.91
N ARG A 203 -12.93 -0.11 -12.17
CA ARG A 203 -12.00 -0.89 -11.36
C ARG A 203 -12.47 -0.87 -9.91
N ILE A 204 -12.90 -2.03 -9.41
CA ILE A 204 -13.55 -2.16 -8.11
C ILE A 204 -12.62 -2.87 -7.13
N GLY A 205 -12.31 -2.23 -6.01
CA GLY A 205 -11.62 -2.88 -4.90
C GLY A 205 -12.60 -3.63 -4.00
N VAL A 206 -12.28 -4.87 -3.62
CA VAL A 206 -13.09 -5.66 -2.68
C VAL A 206 -12.20 -6.30 -1.61
N THR A 207 -12.52 -6.10 -0.33
CA THR A 207 -11.75 -6.70 0.78
C THR A 207 -12.32 -8.05 1.21
N MET A 208 -11.42 -9.01 1.45
CA MET A 208 -11.77 -10.41 1.71
C MET A 208 -10.94 -10.98 2.85
N PHE A 209 -11.51 -11.91 3.60
CA PHE A 209 -10.79 -12.80 4.50
C PHE A 209 -11.33 -14.22 4.35
N GLY A 210 -10.58 -15.23 4.80
CA GLY A 210 -10.97 -16.64 4.59
C GLY A 210 -12.38 -16.99 5.08
N VAL A 211 -12.86 -16.27 6.11
CA VAL A 211 -14.20 -16.44 6.71
C VAL A 211 -15.28 -15.55 6.08
N THR A 212 -14.95 -14.78 5.05
CA THR A 212 -15.86 -13.95 4.23
C THR A 212 -15.75 -14.25 2.73
N THR A 213 -14.96 -15.26 2.33
CA THR A 213 -14.77 -15.67 0.94
C THR A 213 -16.08 -15.92 0.19
N PRO A 214 -17.09 -16.64 0.74
CA PRO A 214 -18.35 -16.85 0.02
C PRO A 214 -19.06 -15.55 -0.37
N CYS A 215 -19.05 -14.53 0.51
CA CYS A 215 -19.59 -13.21 0.22
C CYS A 215 -18.83 -12.54 -0.94
N VAL A 216 -17.50 -12.50 -0.83
CA VAL A 216 -16.65 -11.79 -1.79
C VAL A 216 -16.67 -12.44 -3.18
N ASP A 217 -16.66 -13.76 -3.26
CA ASP A 217 -16.73 -14.48 -4.53
C ASP A 217 -18.03 -14.16 -5.27
N LEU A 218 -19.15 -14.07 -4.55
CA LEU A 218 -20.44 -13.68 -5.13
C LEU A 218 -20.46 -12.22 -5.55
N ILE A 219 -19.92 -11.29 -4.75
CA ILE A 219 -19.76 -9.87 -5.14
C ILE A 219 -18.97 -9.79 -6.45
N ARG A 220 -17.80 -10.45 -6.51
CA ARG A 220 -16.91 -10.46 -7.67
C ARG A 220 -17.62 -10.98 -8.92
N LEU A 221 -18.19 -12.18 -8.83
CA LEU A 221 -18.91 -12.82 -9.95
C LEU A 221 -20.07 -11.95 -10.44
N HIS A 222 -20.82 -11.34 -9.54
CA HIS A 222 -21.96 -10.49 -9.88
C HIS A 222 -21.52 -9.21 -10.61
N LEU A 223 -20.47 -8.52 -10.11
CA LEU A 223 -19.93 -7.32 -10.74
C LEU A 223 -19.30 -7.59 -12.12
N GLU A 224 -18.52 -8.66 -12.23
CA GLU A 224 -17.88 -9.06 -13.50
C GLU A 224 -18.93 -9.48 -14.54
N SER A 225 -19.86 -10.37 -14.17
CA SER A 225 -20.80 -10.95 -15.14
C SER A 225 -21.91 -10.00 -15.58
N LYS A 226 -22.42 -9.14 -14.70
CA LYS A 226 -23.56 -8.26 -15.01
C LYS A 226 -23.14 -6.88 -15.50
N TYR A 227 -21.99 -6.39 -15.06
CA TYR A 227 -21.55 -5.01 -15.32
C TYR A 227 -20.22 -4.92 -16.07
N SER A 228 -19.55 -6.06 -16.31
CA SER A 228 -18.23 -6.11 -16.96
C SER A 228 -17.19 -5.25 -16.25
N TYR A 229 -17.34 -5.06 -14.94
CA TYR A 229 -16.37 -4.36 -14.08
C TYR A 229 -15.16 -5.24 -13.82
N GLU A 230 -13.99 -4.62 -13.70
CA GLU A 230 -12.75 -5.27 -13.29
C GLU A 230 -12.65 -5.26 -11.76
N VAL A 231 -12.51 -6.42 -11.14
CA VAL A 231 -12.54 -6.56 -9.68
C VAL A 231 -11.18 -6.98 -9.14
N TYR A 232 -10.67 -6.22 -8.17
CA TYR A 232 -9.43 -6.49 -7.45
C TYR A 232 -9.78 -6.95 -6.03
N VAL A 233 -9.50 -8.21 -5.72
CA VAL A 233 -9.74 -8.77 -4.38
C VAL A 233 -8.48 -8.60 -3.53
N PHE A 234 -8.63 -7.94 -2.38
CA PHE A 234 -7.57 -7.69 -1.42
C PHE A 234 -7.77 -8.54 -0.17
N HIS A 235 -6.81 -9.41 0.12
CA HIS A 235 -6.82 -10.20 1.35
C HIS A 235 -6.50 -9.32 2.55
N ALA A 236 -7.46 -9.14 3.46
CA ALA A 236 -7.45 -8.25 4.62
C ALA A 236 -6.46 -8.70 5.72
N THR A 237 -5.17 -8.66 5.37
CA THR A 237 -4.02 -9.13 6.16
C THR A 237 -3.15 -7.97 6.65
N GLY A 238 -3.71 -6.77 6.67
CA GLY A 238 -3.02 -5.51 6.89
C GLY A 238 -2.38 -4.98 5.62
N ALA A 239 -1.60 -5.81 4.94
CA ALA A 239 -1.01 -5.46 3.65
C ALA A 239 -2.08 -5.26 2.55
N GLY A 240 -3.13 -6.08 2.55
CA GLY A 240 -4.20 -5.97 1.55
C GLY A 240 -4.97 -4.67 1.63
N GLY A 241 -5.44 -4.27 2.82
CA GLY A 241 -6.12 -2.98 3.00
C GLY A 241 -5.23 -1.79 2.64
N ARG A 242 -3.95 -1.80 3.06
CA ARG A 242 -3.00 -0.74 2.67
C ARG A 242 -2.79 -0.68 1.16
N ALA A 243 -2.64 -1.83 0.49
CA ALA A 243 -2.49 -1.88 -0.96
C ALA A 243 -3.73 -1.36 -1.69
N MET A 244 -4.94 -1.72 -1.23
CA MET A 244 -6.17 -1.16 -1.77
C MET A 244 -6.21 0.37 -1.63
N GLU A 245 -5.93 0.88 -0.43
CA GLU A 245 -5.93 2.32 -0.16
C GLU A 245 -4.88 3.09 -0.94
N ARG A 246 -3.70 2.50 -1.11
CA ARG A 246 -2.63 3.01 -1.97
C ARG A 246 -3.14 3.17 -3.41
N LEU A 247 -3.73 2.12 -3.96
CA LEU A 247 -4.25 2.12 -5.34
C LEU A 247 -5.41 3.11 -5.53
N ILE A 248 -6.23 3.34 -4.50
CA ILE A 248 -7.24 4.41 -4.51
C ILE A 248 -6.57 5.79 -4.64
N ARG A 249 -5.57 6.10 -3.79
CA ARG A 249 -4.85 7.38 -3.84
C ARG A 249 -4.10 7.58 -5.17
N GLU A 250 -3.69 6.50 -5.82
CA GLU A 250 -3.07 6.50 -7.14
C GLU A 250 -4.07 6.56 -8.31
N GLY A 251 -5.38 6.65 -8.05
CA GLY A 251 -6.43 6.70 -9.08
C GLY A 251 -6.56 5.39 -9.88
N LYS A 252 -6.15 4.27 -9.29
CA LYS A 252 -6.20 2.93 -9.88
C LYS A 252 -7.47 2.15 -9.52
N ILE A 253 -8.23 2.62 -8.54
CA ILE A 253 -9.52 2.06 -8.13
C ILE A 253 -10.57 3.16 -8.24
N ASP A 254 -11.70 2.83 -8.87
CA ASP A 254 -12.78 3.77 -9.15
C ASP A 254 -13.91 3.71 -8.10
N ALA A 255 -14.04 2.58 -7.39
CA ALA A 255 -15.04 2.35 -6.35
C ALA A 255 -14.67 1.13 -5.48
N VAL A 256 -15.26 1.01 -4.28
CA VAL A 256 -14.86 -0.01 -3.29
C VAL A 256 -16.07 -0.69 -2.64
N VAL A 257 -16.03 -2.02 -2.53
CA VAL A 257 -16.82 -2.79 -1.56
C VAL A 257 -15.89 -3.26 -0.45
N ASP A 258 -15.85 -2.53 0.66
CA ASP A 258 -15.06 -2.90 1.81
C ASP A 258 -15.85 -3.88 2.70
N ALA A 259 -16.04 -5.10 2.19
CA ALA A 259 -16.84 -6.14 2.84
C ALA A 259 -16.17 -6.65 4.13
N THR A 260 -14.83 -6.63 4.19
CA THR A 260 -14.05 -7.23 5.28
C THR A 260 -13.10 -6.20 5.91
N THR A 261 -13.50 -5.66 7.06
CA THR A 261 -12.75 -4.62 7.80
C THR A 261 -12.01 -5.15 9.04
N THR A 262 -11.72 -6.46 9.08
CA THR A 262 -11.05 -7.16 10.19
C THR A 262 -9.72 -6.56 10.63
N GLU A 263 -8.98 -5.93 9.71
CA GLU A 263 -7.68 -5.28 9.99
C GLU A 263 -7.75 -4.19 11.08
N ILE A 264 -8.96 -3.67 11.34
CA ILE A 264 -9.24 -2.70 12.41
C ILE A 264 -9.16 -3.35 13.80
N ALA A 265 -9.65 -4.59 13.94
CA ALA A 265 -9.56 -5.33 15.21
C ALA A 265 -8.09 -5.57 15.57
N ASP A 266 -7.28 -5.95 14.59
CA ASP A 266 -5.84 -6.13 14.75
C ASP A 266 -5.13 -4.83 15.14
N GLU A 267 -5.45 -3.70 14.48
CA GLU A 267 -4.87 -2.39 14.82
C GLU A 267 -5.20 -1.97 16.26
N LEU A 268 -6.45 -2.14 16.69
CA LEU A 268 -6.89 -1.66 18.01
C LEU A 268 -6.36 -2.53 19.16
N PHE A 269 -6.19 -3.84 18.93
CA PHE A 269 -5.96 -4.80 20.01
C PHE A 269 -4.60 -5.50 19.97
N GLY A 270 -3.79 -5.19 18.95
CA GLY A 270 -2.41 -5.67 18.80
C GLY A 270 -2.31 -7.02 18.09
N GLY A 271 -3.20 -7.26 17.13
CA GLY A 271 -3.08 -8.38 16.19
C GLY A 271 -1.97 -8.14 15.16
N ILE A 272 -1.61 -9.19 14.43
CA ILE A 272 -0.44 -9.18 13.51
C ILE A 272 -0.77 -8.70 12.08
N LEU A 273 -2.06 -8.53 11.76
CA LEU A 273 -2.59 -8.19 10.43
C LEU A 273 -3.20 -6.77 10.39
N SER A 274 -2.59 -5.82 11.11
CA SER A 274 -3.04 -4.42 11.09
C SER A 274 -2.77 -3.72 9.73
N ALA A 275 -3.75 -2.93 9.27
CA ALA A 275 -3.63 -1.99 8.15
C ALA A 275 -3.30 -0.55 8.60
N GLY A 276 -3.14 -0.30 9.90
CA GLY A 276 -2.81 1.00 10.47
C GLY A 276 -4.02 1.89 10.74
N ARG A 277 -3.77 3.01 11.43
CA ARG A 277 -4.80 3.95 11.92
C ARG A 277 -5.55 4.72 10.83
N ASP A 278 -5.00 4.74 9.63
CA ASP A 278 -5.60 5.45 8.49
C ASP A 278 -6.59 4.57 7.71
N ARG A 279 -6.84 3.34 8.17
CA ARG A 279 -7.79 2.43 7.53
C ARG A 279 -9.18 3.06 7.36
N LEU A 280 -9.76 2.89 6.17
CA LEU A 280 -11.00 3.48 5.62
C LEU A 280 -10.89 4.91 5.10
N ARG A 281 -9.72 5.57 5.18
CA ARG A 281 -9.61 6.97 4.75
C ARG A 281 -9.52 7.16 3.25
N ALA A 282 -8.79 6.31 2.53
CA ALA A 282 -8.47 6.59 1.14
C ALA A 282 -9.70 6.80 0.24
N ALA A 283 -10.71 5.92 0.34
CA ALA A 283 -11.95 6.05 -0.44
C ALA A 283 -12.77 7.27 0.01
N ALA A 284 -12.87 7.46 1.33
CA ALA A 284 -13.59 8.56 1.95
C ALA A 284 -13.04 9.93 1.54
N GLU A 285 -11.72 10.10 1.57
CA GLU A 285 -10.99 11.31 1.18
C GLU A 285 -11.02 11.54 -0.34
N ALA A 286 -10.93 10.46 -1.13
CA ALA A 286 -10.99 10.54 -2.59
C ALA A 286 -12.40 10.83 -3.13
N GLY A 287 -13.44 10.63 -2.32
CA GLY A 287 -14.83 10.86 -2.72
C GLY A 287 -15.31 9.88 -3.81
N ILE A 288 -14.78 8.65 -3.81
CA ILE A 288 -15.22 7.58 -4.72
C ILE A 288 -16.36 6.78 -4.09
N PRO A 289 -17.22 6.12 -4.90
CA PRO A 289 -18.28 5.25 -4.39
C PRO A 289 -17.74 4.17 -3.46
N GLN A 290 -18.30 4.08 -2.25
CA GLN A 290 -17.83 3.17 -1.22
C GLN A 290 -19.02 2.50 -0.51
N VAL A 291 -19.02 1.16 -0.48
CA VAL A 291 -19.88 0.37 0.40
C VAL A 291 -19.01 -0.25 1.47
N VAL A 292 -19.36 -0.06 2.75
CA VAL A 292 -18.62 -0.62 3.89
C VAL A 292 -19.49 -1.62 4.63
N SER A 293 -18.90 -2.77 4.95
CA SER A 293 -19.47 -3.74 5.88
C SER A 293 -18.48 -4.06 7.00
N VAL A 294 -18.79 -5.05 7.84
CA VAL A 294 -18.09 -5.33 9.10
C VAL A 294 -17.57 -6.78 9.16
N GLY A 295 -17.26 -7.33 7.98
CA GLY A 295 -16.84 -8.71 7.85
C GLY A 295 -15.58 -9.02 8.64
N ALA A 296 -15.60 -10.17 9.31
CA ALA A 296 -14.53 -10.69 10.14
C ALA A 296 -14.07 -9.73 11.27
N CYS A 297 -14.85 -8.72 11.65
CA CYS A 297 -14.56 -7.91 12.84
C CYS A 297 -14.76 -8.67 14.17
N ASP A 298 -15.24 -9.91 14.11
CA ASP A 298 -15.29 -10.86 15.22
C ASP A 298 -13.93 -11.47 15.58
N VAL A 299 -12.86 -11.23 14.80
CA VAL A 299 -11.56 -11.87 15.00
C VAL A 299 -10.41 -10.88 15.22
N ILE A 300 -9.48 -11.23 16.10
CA ILE A 300 -8.13 -10.64 16.22
C ILE A 300 -7.12 -11.73 15.81
N ASN A 301 -6.19 -11.41 14.92
CA ASN A 301 -5.29 -12.39 14.34
C ASN A 301 -3.95 -12.44 15.08
N PHE A 302 -3.51 -13.64 15.43
CA PHE A 302 -2.20 -13.93 16.02
C PHE A 302 -1.48 -15.01 15.24
N GLY A 303 -0.21 -15.23 15.59
CA GLY A 303 0.59 -16.33 15.08
C GLY A 303 0.13 -17.70 15.63
N PRO A 304 1.05 -18.68 15.70
CA PRO A 304 0.77 -19.97 16.33
C PRO A 304 0.26 -19.79 17.77
N ARG A 305 -0.53 -20.74 18.29
CA ARG A 305 -1.22 -20.61 19.59
C ARG A 305 -0.32 -20.19 20.74
N ASN A 306 0.91 -20.70 20.79
CA ASN A 306 1.89 -20.37 21.83
C ASN A 306 2.44 -18.93 21.76
N THR A 307 2.16 -18.20 20.69
CA THR A 307 2.52 -16.79 20.50
C THR A 307 1.39 -15.83 20.87
N VAL A 308 0.19 -16.35 21.16
CA VAL A 308 -0.96 -15.52 21.56
C VAL A 308 -0.62 -14.82 22.89
N PRO A 309 -0.72 -13.48 22.97
CA PRO A 309 -0.43 -12.75 24.20
C PRO A 309 -1.27 -13.22 25.39
N GLU A 310 -0.68 -13.26 26.58
CA GLU A 310 -1.32 -13.78 27.80
C GLU A 310 -2.67 -13.11 28.11
N LYS A 311 -2.81 -11.82 27.81
CA LYS A 311 -4.07 -11.07 27.96
C LYS A 311 -5.26 -11.65 27.17
N PHE A 312 -4.99 -12.50 26.16
CA PHE A 312 -6.02 -13.19 25.37
C PHE A 312 -6.13 -14.69 25.68
N ALA A 313 -5.35 -15.23 26.62
CA ALA A 313 -5.29 -16.67 26.87
C ALA A 313 -6.63 -17.29 27.32
N THR A 314 -7.49 -16.50 27.97
CA THR A 314 -8.81 -16.93 28.45
C THR A 314 -9.94 -16.71 27.44
N ARG A 315 -9.62 -16.19 26.25
CA ARG A 315 -10.60 -15.89 25.20
C ARG A 315 -11.03 -17.15 24.45
N LYS A 316 -12.13 -17.07 23.71
CA LYS A 316 -12.46 -18.07 22.68
C LYS A 316 -11.39 -17.99 21.58
N LEU A 317 -10.49 -18.97 21.55
CA LEU A 317 -9.43 -19.09 20.55
C LEU A 317 -9.80 -20.15 19.52
N HIS A 318 -9.53 -19.87 18.25
CA HIS A 318 -9.68 -20.81 17.14
C HIS A 318 -8.36 -20.94 16.39
N GLU A 319 -7.75 -22.11 16.43
CA GLU A 319 -6.56 -22.41 15.63
C GLU A 319 -7.00 -22.64 14.19
N HIS A 320 -6.87 -21.59 13.37
CA HIS A 320 -7.27 -21.64 11.97
C HIS A 320 -6.34 -22.57 11.17
N ASN A 321 -5.04 -22.50 11.45
CA ASN A 321 -4.02 -23.40 10.93
C ASN A 321 -2.79 -23.40 11.87
N PRO A 322 -1.74 -24.21 11.61
CA PRO A 322 -0.57 -24.28 12.50
C PRO A 322 0.18 -22.96 12.71
N THR A 323 0.00 -21.96 11.85
CA THR A 323 0.67 -20.66 11.91
C THR A 323 -0.22 -19.51 12.35
N VAL A 324 -1.55 -19.70 12.44
CA VAL A 324 -2.53 -18.64 12.70
C VAL A 324 -3.56 -19.08 13.73
N THR A 325 -3.67 -18.28 14.80
CA THR A 325 -4.70 -18.41 15.83
C THR A 325 -5.56 -17.16 15.85
N LEU A 326 -6.88 -17.34 15.83
CA LEU A 326 -7.86 -16.27 15.91
C LEU A 326 -8.35 -16.16 17.35
N ALA A 327 -8.44 -14.95 17.88
CA ALA A 327 -9.11 -14.66 19.14
C ALA A 327 -10.42 -13.94 18.86
N ARG A 328 -11.52 -14.44 19.41
CA ARG A 328 -12.83 -13.79 19.31
C ARG A 328 -12.79 -12.44 20.00
N THR A 329 -13.15 -11.34 19.32
CA THR A 329 -13.38 -10.00 19.93
C THR A 329 -14.52 -10.04 20.95
N SER A 330 -14.44 -9.18 21.96
CA SER A 330 -15.40 -9.08 23.07
C SER A 330 -16.39 -7.96 22.79
N GLU A 331 -17.46 -7.88 23.56
CA GLU A 331 -18.47 -6.82 23.44
C GLU A 331 -17.87 -5.40 23.49
N THR A 332 -16.98 -5.14 24.44
CA THR A 332 -16.30 -3.83 24.54
C THR A 332 -15.41 -3.55 23.33
N GLU A 333 -14.65 -4.55 22.87
CA GLU A 333 -13.77 -4.41 21.71
C GLU A 333 -14.57 -4.21 20.41
N CYS A 334 -15.70 -4.92 20.26
CA CYS A 334 -16.65 -4.74 19.18
C CYS A 334 -17.23 -3.32 19.13
N ALA A 335 -17.65 -2.78 20.27
CA ALA A 335 -18.12 -1.39 20.35
C ALA A 335 -17.01 -0.40 19.94
N GLN A 336 -15.75 -0.65 20.35
CA GLN A 336 -14.60 0.17 19.97
C GLN A 336 -14.29 0.08 18.46
N ILE A 337 -14.45 -1.09 17.85
CA ILE A 337 -14.33 -1.25 16.38
C ILE A 337 -15.42 -0.45 15.68
N GLY A 338 -16.68 -0.55 16.13
CA GLY A 338 -17.80 0.21 15.57
C GLY A 338 -17.56 1.72 15.64
N GLU A 339 -17.12 2.22 16.80
CA GLU A 339 -16.78 3.64 16.98
C GLU A 339 -15.60 4.08 16.11
N PHE A 340 -14.58 3.23 15.95
CA PHE A 340 -13.46 3.52 15.07
C PHE A 340 -13.92 3.68 13.62
N ILE A 341 -14.71 2.74 13.10
CA ILE A 341 -15.26 2.80 11.73
C ILE A 341 -16.11 4.07 11.57
N ALA A 342 -17.03 4.33 12.51
CA ALA A 342 -17.88 5.51 12.48
C ALA A 342 -17.07 6.81 12.48
N THR A 343 -16.04 6.90 13.33
CA THR A 343 -15.15 8.05 13.42
C THR A 343 -14.38 8.27 12.12
N GLN A 344 -13.85 7.22 11.50
CA GLN A 344 -13.12 7.35 10.25
C GLN A 344 -14.03 7.84 9.13
N LEU A 345 -15.22 7.25 8.99
CA LEU A 345 -16.16 7.67 7.93
C LEU A 345 -16.69 9.08 8.18
N ARG A 346 -17.16 9.39 9.39
CA ARG A 346 -17.70 10.71 9.76
C ARG A 346 -16.70 11.84 9.55
N ASN A 347 -15.42 11.60 9.84
CA ASN A 347 -14.41 12.66 9.80
C ASN A 347 -13.78 12.87 8.41
N HIS A 348 -13.74 11.83 7.58
CA HIS A 348 -12.96 11.86 6.33
C HIS A 348 -13.79 11.75 5.06
N VAL A 349 -15.06 11.34 5.13
CA VAL A 349 -15.92 11.27 3.94
C VAL A 349 -16.22 12.67 3.43
N VAL A 350 -15.74 12.95 2.22
CA VAL A 350 -15.95 14.26 1.56
C VAL A 350 -17.32 14.37 0.89
N ASN A 351 -17.97 13.24 0.57
CA ASN A 351 -19.30 13.19 -0.03
C ASN A 351 -20.14 12.03 0.54
N PRO A 352 -20.94 12.28 1.60
CA PRO A 352 -21.75 11.25 2.25
C PRO A 352 -22.72 10.51 1.32
N LYS A 353 -23.15 11.13 0.21
CA LYS A 353 -24.08 10.53 -0.76
C LYS A 353 -23.45 9.41 -1.60
N LEU A 354 -22.12 9.30 -1.60
CA LEU A 354 -21.37 8.24 -2.29
C LEU A 354 -20.93 7.12 -1.34
N VAL A 355 -21.41 7.11 -0.10
CA VAL A 355 -21.04 6.12 0.91
C VAL A 355 -22.29 5.45 1.48
N GLU A 356 -22.29 4.13 1.52
CA GLU A 356 -23.30 3.33 2.23
C GLU A 356 -22.61 2.35 3.20
N VAL A 357 -23.19 2.21 4.39
CA VAL A 357 -22.77 1.20 5.37
C VAL A 357 -23.87 0.14 5.45
N ILE A 358 -23.53 -1.12 5.19
CA ILE A 358 -24.48 -2.23 5.18
C ILE A 358 -24.05 -3.28 6.20
N LEU A 359 -24.91 -3.50 7.19
CA LEU A 359 -24.63 -4.22 8.43
C LEU A 359 -25.37 -5.57 8.45
N PRO A 360 -24.65 -6.71 8.46
CA PRO A 360 -25.25 -8.02 8.62
C PRO A 360 -25.53 -8.29 10.11
N THR A 361 -26.79 -8.48 10.48
CA THR A 361 -27.17 -8.80 11.87
C THR A 361 -27.22 -10.31 12.13
N GLY A 362 -27.10 -11.13 11.09
CA GLY A 362 -27.13 -12.60 11.19
C GLY A 362 -25.76 -13.26 11.43
N GLY A 363 -24.68 -12.47 11.45
CA GLY A 363 -23.31 -12.93 11.72
C GLY A 363 -22.26 -12.21 10.87
N LEU A 364 -21.06 -12.02 11.43
CA LEU A 364 -19.98 -11.22 10.84
C LEU A 364 -18.98 -12.06 10.03
N SER A 365 -19.02 -13.39 10.18
CA SER A 365 -18.08 -14.31 9.53
C SER A 365 -18.63 -15.74 9.54
N LEU A 366 -17.96 -16.67 8.84
CA LEU A 366 -18.24 -18.12 8.97
C LEU A 366 -18.12 -18.66 10.42
N LEU A 367 -17.47 -17.93 11.32
CA LEU A 367 -17.29 -18.32 12.72
C LEU A 367 -18.35 -17.69 13.65
N SER A 368 -18.89 -16.53 13.27
CA SER A 368 -19.80 -15.68 14.05
C SER A 368 -21.27 -15.82 13.58
N THR A 369 -21.64 -16.97 13.02
CA THR A 369 -23.05 -17.35 12.80
C THR A 369 -23.64 -18.05 14.03
N PRO A 370 -24.98 -18.15 14.17
CA PRO A 370 -25.61 -18.94 15.23
C PRO A 370 -25.02 -20.35 15.33
N HIS A 371 -24.66 -20.77 16.55
CA HIS A 371 -23.99 -22.03 16.86
C HIS A 371 -22.54 -22.17 16.33
N GLY A 372 -21.99 -21.14 15.72
CA GLY A 372 -20.59 -21.06 15.32
C GLY A 372 -19.64 -20.94 16.52
N PRO A 373 -18.34 -21.22 16.36
CA PRO A 373 -17.38 -21.16 17.45
C PRO A 373 -17.24 -19.75 18.06
N PHE A 374 -17.49 -18.71 17.27
CA PHE A 374 -17.43 -17.31 17.66
C PHE A 374 -18.82 -16.66 17.80
N ASP A 375 -19.89 -17.47 17.86
CA ASP A 375 -21.25 -17.01 18.14
C ASP A 375 -21.28 -16.22 19.46
N ASP A 376 -21.63 -14.94 19.33
CA ASP A 376 -21.72 -13.96 20.40
C ASP A 376 -22.58 -12.77 19.95
N PRO A 377 -23.92 -12.89 20.02
CA PRO A 377 -24.83 -11.89 19.49
C PRO A 377 -24.77 -10.56 20.27
N SER A 378 -24.34 -10.55 21.54
CA SER A 378 -24.18 -9.29 22.28
C SER A 378 -22.96 -8.53 21.78
N ALA A 379 -21.84 -9.23 21.53
CA ALA A 379 -20.67 -8.61 20.95
C ALA A 379 -20.93 -8.08 19.53
N ASP A 380 -21.62 -8.83 18.68
CA ASP A 380 -21.94 -8.38 17.34
C ASP A 380 -22.87 -7.16 17.38
N LYS A 381 -23.93 -7.20 18.19
CA LYS A 381 -24.84 -6.07 18.38
C LYS A 381 -24.12 -4.81 18.87
N ALA A 382 -23.17 -4.93 19.79
CA ALA A 382 -22.41 -3.78 20.29
C ALA A 382 -21.59 -3.09 19.19
N LEU A 383 -21.05 -3.84 18.22
CA LEU A 383 -20.37 -3.27 17.05
C LEU A 383 -21.36 -2.50 16.17
N LEU A 384 -22.48 -3.15 15.81
CA LEU A 384 -23.45 -2.57 14.88
C LEU A 384 -24.12 -1.32 15.44
N ASP A 385 -24.45 -1.32 16.73
CA ASP A 385 -25.10 -0.19 17.40
C ASP A 385 -24.13 0.99 17.57
N ALA A 386 -22.87 0.73 17.93
CA ALA A 386 -21.85 1.79 18.02
C ALA A 386 -21.63 2.46 16.65
N LEU A 387 -21.56 1.66 15.58
CA LEU A 387 -21.40 2.16 14.22
C LEU A 387 -22.62 2.97 13.74
N GLU A 388 -23.84 2.47 13.96
CA GLU A 388 -25.06 3.19 13.59
C GLU A 388 -25.18 4.52 14.36
N SER A 389 -25.05 4.48 15.68
CA SER A 389 -25.13 5.67 16.54
C SER A 389 -24.07 6.71 16.19
N GLY A 390 -22.84 6.24 15.90
CA GLY A 390 -21.72 7.11 15.53
C GLY A 390 -21.90 7.81 14.17
N LEU A 391 -22.84 7.36 13.34
CA LEU A 391 -23.10 7.89 12.00
C LEU A 391 -24.44 8.64 11.85
N GLU A 392 -25.31 8.70 12.86
CA GLU A 392 -26.66 9.32 12.77
C GLU A 392 -26.66 10.74 12.17
N SER A 393 -25.67 11.57 12.49
CA SER A 393 -25.55 12.96 12.04
C SER A 393 -24.62 13.15 10.84
N SER A 394 -24.07 12.07 10.28
CA SER A 394 -23.08 12.14 9.20
C SER A 394 -23.69 12.32 7.80
N GLY A 395 -24.98 12.01 7.64
CA GLY A 395 -25.63 11.94 6.33
C GLY A 395 -25.27 10.70 5.50
N ILE A 396 -24.43 9.80 6.04
CA ILE A 396 -24.11 8.51 5.44
C ILE A 396 -25.29 7.57 5.68
N LYS A 397 -25.71 6.84 4.64
CA LYS A 397 -26.81 5.89 4.75
C LYS A 397 -26.31 4.59 5.41
N VAL A 398 -26.97 4.20 6.50
CA VAL A 398 -26.74 2.94 7.22
C VAL A 398 -27.94 2.03 7.01
N LEU A 399 -27.69 0.77 6.62
CA LEU A 399 -28.72 -0.24 6.39
C LEU A 399 -28.38 -1.50 7.20
N LYS A 400 -29.32 -1.99 8.01
CA LYS A 400 -29.23 -3.31 8.65
C LYS A 400 -29.92 -4.37 7.78
N ASN A 401 -29.37 -5.58 7.74
CA ASN A 401 -29.93 -6.74 7.05
C ASN A 401 -29.87 -7.95 7.97
N GLU A 402 -30.97 -8.70 8.08
CA GLU A 402 -31.10 -9.84 9.01
C GLU A 402 -30.18 -11.02 8.70
N ARG A 403 -29.66 -11.08 7.47
CA ARG A 403 -28.82 -12.17 7.00
C ARG A 403 -27.39 -12.05 7.56
N ASP A 404 -26.68 -13.16 7.59
CA ASP A 404 -25.23 -13.18 7.83
C ASP A 404 -24.47 -12.66 6.60
N ILE A 405 -23.21 -12.27 6.81
CA ILE A 405 -22.38 -11.69 5.75
C ILE A 405 -22.19 -12.60 4.54
N ASN A 406 -22.17 -13.93 4.72
CA ASN A 406 -21.91 -14.90 3.67
C ASN A 406 -23.19 -15.36 2.94
N ASN A 407 -24.35 -14.84 3.34
CA ASN A 407 -25.56 -15.06 2.60
C ASN A 407 -25.49 -14.43 1.20
N GLY A 408 -25.86 -15.21 0.17
CA GLY A 408 -25.76 -14.75 -1.21
C GLY A 408 -26.60 -13.50 -1.54
N GLU A 409 -27.75 -13.33 -0.90
CA GLU A 409 -28.57 -12.12 -1.09
C GLU A 409 -27.95 -10.89 -0.43
N PHE A 410 -27.21 -11.07 0.68
CA PHE A 410 -26.44 -9.99 1.30
C PHE A 410 -25.26 -9.57 0.42
N ALA A 411 -24.54 -10.54 -0.16
CA ALA A 411 -23.47 -10.29 -1.11
C ALA A 411 -23.95 -9.50 -2.35
N VAL A 412 -25.10 -9.91 -2.92
CA VAL A 412 -25.73 -9.19 -4.05
C VAL A 412 -26.16 -7.78 -3.64
N LEU A 413 -26.70 -7.60 -2.43
CA LEU A 413 -27.06 -6.28 -1.91
C LEU A 413 -25.84 -5.35 -1.85
N LEU A 414 -24.70 -5.80 -1.33
CA LEU A 414 -23.46 -5.01 -1.31
C LEU A 414 -23.05 -4.57 -2.72
N ALA A 415 -23.06 -5.50 -3.68
CA ALA A 415 -22.68 -5.23 -5.06
C ALA A 415 -23.64 -4.24 -5.76
N GLU A 416 -24.95 -4.43 -5.63
CA GLU A 416 -25.97 -3.56 -6.24
C GLU A 416 -26.02 -2.17 -5.60
N SER A 417 -25.78 -2.06 -4.29
CA SER A 417 -25.61 -0.77 -3.63
C SER A 417 -24.42 -0.02 -4.23
N LEU A 418 -23.28 -0.68 -4.43
CA LEU A 418 -22.12 -0.03 -5.06
C LEU A 418 -22.43 0.44 -6.48
N VAL A 419 -23.07 -0.41 -7.29
CA VAL A 419 -23.47 -0.06 -8.66
C VAL A 419 -24.39 1.16 -8.68
N SER A 420 -25.31 1.25 -7.72
CA SER A 420 -26.22 2.40 -7.58
C SER A 420 -25.44 3.68 -7.27
N LEU A 421 -24.45 3.63 -6.38
CA LEU A 421 -23.58 4.77 -6.07
C LEU A 421 -22.73 5.19 -7.27
N ILE A 422 -22.16 4.24 -8.02
CA ILE A 422 -21.40 4.51 -9.25
C ILE A 422 -22.27 5.23 -10.29
N ARG A 423 -23.53 4.80 -10.45
CA ARG A 423 -24.48 5.44 -11.36
C ARG A 423 -24.90 6.83 -10.91
N ALA A 424 -25.01 7.06 -9.60
CA ALA A 424 -25.36 8.38 -9.05
C ALA A 424 -24.20 9.39 -9.09
N GLN A 425 -22.95 8.92 -9.19
CA GLN A 425 -21.76 9.75 -9.38
C GLN A 425 -21.63 10.26 -10.83
N SER A 426 -22.12 9.48 -11.79
CA SER A 426 -22.05 9.77 -13.23
C SER A 426 -23.15 10.75 -13.64
#